data_AF-A0A7V9USW7-F1
#
_entry.id   AF-A0A7V9USW7-F1
#
_cell.length_a   1.000
_cell.length_b   1.000
_cell.length_c   1.000
_cell.angle_alpha   90.00
_cell.angle_beta   90.00
_cell.angle_gamma   90.00
#
_symmetry.space_group_name_H-M   'P 1'
#
loop_
_entity.id
_entity.type
_entity.pdbx_description
1 polymer ?
#
loop_
_entity_poly.entity_id
_entity_poly.type
_entity_poly.pdbx_seq_one_letter_code
_entity_poly.pdbx_strand_id
1 'polypeptide(L)'
;MDARNTQTATRQSNLDEIASYQQDSEIVRQRLDCLLAVNAETARQKAMFQSDKEKLEADLMKSPLNTEKTYAYFGLLLGTFPPAAFFTKFAIDSRIALGEEAWIFGILFIVNLISAVVGYFSGKLIAKSVREVEKYSWWAMFLVLPFVGMFWGMMAGGAGGAIIFIFGAFFGAILGALVGGIALPTFTVFHRLLKRGDVIELQHFLPLAFGITFAICSFIIGS
;
A
#
# COMPACT_ATOMS: atom_id res chain seq x y z
N MET A 1 -87.80 28.11 -22.02
CA MET A 1 -86.42 28.63 -21.95
C MET A 1 -85.67 27.72 -21.01
N ASP A 2 -85.00 26.70 -21.55
CA ASP A 2 -84.35 25.66 -20.74
C ASP A 2 -82.89 26.04 -20.47
N ALA A 3 -82.59 26.25 -19.18
CA ALA A 3 -81.24 26.49 -18.70
C ALA A 3 -80.46 25.16 -18.69
N ARG A 4 -79.48 25.02 -19.58
CA ARG A 4 -78.51 23.92 -19.53
C ARG A 4 -77.49 24.21 -18.43
N ASN A 5 -77.57 23.48 -17.33
CA ASN A 5 -76.52 23.40 -16.32
C ASN A 5 -75.41 22.47 -16.81
N THR A 6 -74.29 23.02 -17.24
CA THR A 6 -73.03 22.28 -17.44
C THR A 6 -72.39 21.99 -16.09
N GLN A 7 -72.47 20.73 -15.65
CA GLN A 7 -71.66 20.22 -14.54
C GLN A 7 -70.19 20.13 -14.98
N THR A 8 -69.33 20.95 -14.38
CA THR A 8 -67.88 20.80 -14.43
C THR A 8 -67.48 19.55 -13.64
N ALA A 9 -67.50 18.40 -14.30
CA ALA A 9 -66.92 17.17 -13.78
C ALA A 9 -65.40 17.34 -13.59
N THR A 10 -65.00 17.35 -12.32
CA THR A 10 -63.86 16.60 -11.78
C THR A 10 -62.48 16.88 -12.40
N ARG A 11 -61.94 18.08 -12.21
CA ARG A 11 -60.52 18.39 -12.50
C ARG A 11 -59.55 17.85 -11.43
N GLN A 12 -60.03 17.51 -10.23
CA GLN A 12 -59.19 17.06 -9.11
C GLN A 12 -58.64 15.63 -9.26
N SER A 13 -59.38 14.68 -9.83
CA SER A 13 -58.89 13.29 -9.89
C SER A 13 -57.68 13.11 -10.80
N ASN A 14 -57.55 13.92 -11.86
CA ASN A 14 -56.40 13.87 -12.77
C ASN A 14 -55.11 14.42 -12.15
N LEU A 15 -55.19 15.26 -11.11
CA LEU A 15 -54.00 15.80 -10.43
C LEU A 15 -53.41 14.78 -9.46
N ASP A 16 -54.25 14.03 -8.75
CA ASP A 16 -53.82 12.96 -7.84
C ASP A 16 -53.18 11.79 -8.60
N GLU A 17 -53.66 11.50 -9.81
CA GLU A 17 -53.08 10.46 -10.67
C GLU A 17 -51.71 10.87 -11.23
N ILE A 18 -51.51 12.14 -11.60
CA ILE A 18 -50.18 12.63 -12.06
C ILE A 18 -49.18 12.67 -10.89
N ALA A 19 -49.64 13.07 -9.70
CA ALA A 19 -48.80 13.08 -8.50
C ALA A 19 -48.36 11.67 -8.09
N SER A 20 -49.24 10.66 -8.19
CA SER A 20 -48.88 9.26 -7.90
C SER A 20 -47.87 8.70 -8.90
N TYR A 21 -48.00 9.00 -10.20
CA TYR A 21 -47.01 8.62 -11.21
C TYR A 21 -45.63 9.25 -10.97
N GLN A 22 -45.58 10.52 -10.56
CA GLN A 22 -44.32 11.19 -10.22
C GLN A 22 -43.66 10.55 -9.00
N GLN A 23 -44.44 10.28 -7.95
CA GLN A 23 -43.95 9.65 -6.72
C GLN A 23 -43.42 8.23 -6.97
N ASP A 24 -44.13 7.42 -7.78
CA ASP A 24 -43.66 6.09 -8.18
C ASP A 24 -42.37 6.16 -8.99
N SER A 25 -42.23 7.14 -9.89
CA SER A 25 -41.01 7.32 -10.69
C SER A 25 -39.78 7.64 -9.83
N GLU A 26 -39.95 8.41 -8.76
CA GLU A 26 -38.87 8.75 -7.81
C GLU A 26 -38.47 7.53 -6.97
N ILE A 27 -39.44 6.75 -6.49
CA ILE A 27 -39.18 5.51 -5.73
C ILE A 27 -38.43 4.50 -6.59
N VAL A 28 -38.81 4.35 -7.86
CA VAL A 28 -38.14 3.44 -8.80
C VAL A 28 -36.69 3.88 -9.05
N ARG A 29 -36.44 5.18 -9.21
CA ARG A 29 -35.08 5.72 -9.34
C ARG A 29 -34.23 5.46 -8.10
N GLN A 30 -34.74 5.73 -6.90
CA GLN A 30 -34.03 5.44 -5.66
C GLN A 30 -33.66 3.96 -5.52
N ARG A 31 -34.58 3.05 -5.85
CA ARG A 31 -34.30 1.60 -5.82
C ARG A 31 -33.25 1.20 -6.83
N LEU A 32 -33.30 1.76 -8.05
CA LEU A 32 -32.31 1.49 -9.08
C LEU A 32 -30.92 1.99 -8.65
N ASP A 33 -30.82 3.21 -8.12
CA ASP A 33 -29.56 3.77 -7.63
C ASP A 33 -28.99 2.94 -6.48
N CYS A 34 -29.85 2.48 -5.56
CA CYS A 34 -29.47 1.57 -4.49
C CYS A 34 -28.94 0.23 -5.04
N LEU A 35 -29.64 -0.39 -5.99
CA LEU A 35 -29.22 -1.64 -6.61
C LEU A 35 -27.90 -1.49 -7.39
N LEU A 36 -27.70 -0.37 -8.08
CA LEU A 36 -26.45 -0.06 -8.76
C LEU A 36 -25.30 0.12 -7.78
N ALA A 37 -25.52 0.81 -6.67
CA ALA A 37 -24.53 0.96 -5.61
C ALA A 37 -24.15 -0.39 -4.99
N VAL A 38 -25.15 -1.22 -4.65
CA VAL A 38 -24.95 -2.57 -4.11
C VAL A 38 -24.25 -3.49 -5.11
N ASN A 39 -24.59 -3.41 -6.40
CA ASN A 39 -23.94 -4.19 -7.45
C ASN A 39 -22.48 -3.75 -7.66
N ALA A 40 -22.21 -2.44 -7.64
CA ALA A 40 -20.84 -1.91 -7.71
C ALA A 40 -20.00 -2.33 -6.49
N GLU A 41 -20.58 -2.34 -5.29
CA GLU A 41 -19.94 -2.83 -4.08
C GLU A 41 -19.69 -4.34 -4.13
N THR A 42 -20.67 -5.11 -4.61
CA THR A 42 -20.55 -6.56 -4.81
C THR A 42 -19.48 -6.89 -5.85
N ALA A 43 -19.41 -6.13 -6.95
CA ALA A 43 -18.38 -6.28 -7.97
C ALA A 43 -17.00 -5.95 -7.42
N ARG A 44 -16.88 -4.91 -6.57
CA ARG A 44 -15.64 -4.60 -5.84
C ARG A 44 -15.23 -5.73 -4.90
N GLN A 45 -16.16 -6.32 -4.15
CA GLN A 45 -15.88 -7.44 -3.27
C GLN A 45 -15.44 -8.69 -4.06
N LYS A 46 -16.13 -9.00 -5.17
CA LYS A 46 -15.74 -10.11 -6.05
C LYS A 46 -14.42 -9.89 -6.77
N ALA A 47 -14.03 -8.64 -7.03
CA ALA A 47 -12.72 -8.33 -7.59
C ALA A 47 -11.58 -8.50 -6.59
N MET A 48 -11.85 -8.47 -5.28
CA MET A 48 -10.83 -8.61 -4.23
C MET A 48 -10.52 -10.06 -3.84
N PHE A 49 -11.45 -10.99 -4.01
CA PHE A 49 -11.31 -12.39 -3.60
C PHE A 49 -11.60 -13.33 -4.77
N GLN A 50 -10.75 -14.33 -4.99
CA GLN A 50 -10.94 -15.31 -6.06
C GLN A 50 -12.00 -16.36 -5.71
N SER A 51 -12.27 -16.58 -4.42
CA SER A 51 -13.19 -17.61 -3.93
C SER A 51 -13.91 -17.17 -2.66
N ASP A 52 -15.13 -17.67 -2.44
CA ASP A 52 -15.87 -17.48 -1.18
C ASP A 52 -15.11 -18.04 0.04
N LYS A 53 -14.29 -19.08 -0.16
CA LYS A 53 -13.40 -19.60 0.87
C LYS A 53 -12.34 -18.57 1.27
N GLU A 54 -11.77 -17.87 0.29
CA GLU A 54 -10.75 -16.84 0.52
C GLU A 54 -11.35 -15.63 1.24
N LYS A 55 -12.59 -15.26 0.90
CA LYS A 55 -13.36 -14.23 1.61
C LYS A 55 -13.59 -14.62 3.07
N LEU A 56 -14.04 -15.85 3.33
CA LEU A 56 -14.24 -16.34 4.69
C LEU A 56 -12.93 -16.36 5.49
N GLU A 57 -11.83 -16.81 4.88
CA GLU A 57 -10.50 -16.79 5.52
C GLU A 57 -10.05 -15.36 5.84
N ALA A 58 -10.29 -14.39 4.95
CA ALA A 58 -9.98 -12.99 5.19
C ALA A 58 -10.85 -12.38 6.31
N ASP A 59 -12.15 -12.69 6.34
CA ASP A 59 -13.08 -12.22 7.37
C ASP A 59 -12.76 -12.80 8.76
N LEU A 60 -12.12 -13.98 8.82
CA LEU A 60 -11.67 -14.61 10.05
C LEU A 60 -10.32 -14.08 10.57
N MET A 61 -9.61 -13.24 9.81
CA MET A 61 -8.32 -12.69 10.24
C MET A 61 -8.49 -11.68 11.38
N LYS A 62 -7.71 -11.83 12.45
CA LYS A 62 -7.79 -10.90 13.60
C LYS A 62 -7.26 -9.51 13.30
N SER A 63 -6.28 -9.40 12.39
CA SER A 63 -5.60 -8.14 12.06
C SER A 63 -5.13 -8.15 10.61
N PRO A 64 -6.06 -7.95 9.65
CA PRO A 64 -5.72 -7.91 8.23
C PRO A 64 -5.00 -6.59 7.90
N LEU A 65 -3.85 -6.71 7.24
CA LEU A 65 -3.13 -5.59 6.64
C LEU A 65 -3.36 -5.59 5.14
N ASN A 66 -3.84 -4.46 4.63
CA ASN A 66 -3.93 -4.22 3.20
C ASN A 66 -2.52 -4.10 2.60
N THR A 67 -2.35 -4.60 1.37
CA THR A 67 -1.12 -4.52 0.57
C THR A 67 -0.44 -3.14 0.65
N GLU A 68 -1.18 -2.03 0.53
CA GLU A 68 -0.58 -0.68 0.66
C GLU A 68 0.09 -0.43 2.02
N LYS A 69 -0.56 -0.85 3.11
CA LYS A 69 0.00 -0.71 4.47
C LYS A 69 1.18 -1.66 4.67
N THR A 70 1.08 -2.88 4.14
CA THR A 70 2.12 -3.90 4.19
C THR A 70 3.42 -3.40 3.57
N TYR A 71 3.37 -2.87 2.34
CA TYR A 71 4.55 -2.32 1.65
C TYR A 71 5.03 -1.00 2.28
N ALA A 72 4.14 -0.19 2.86
CA ALA A 72 4.54 1.00 3.60
C ALA A 72 5.33 0.64 4.88
N TYR A 73 4.87 -0.34 5.66
CA TYR A 73 5.62 -0.81 6.83
C TYR A 73 6.91 -1.53 6.43
N PHE A 74 6.88 -2.34 5.38
CA PHE A 74 8.10 -2.96 4.86
C PHE A 74 9.13 -1.91 4.43
N GLY A 75 8.67 -0.85 3.75
CA GLY A 75 9.49 0.30 3.37
C GLY A 75 10.07 1.06 4.56
N LEU A 76 9.29 1.22 5.62
CA LEU A 76 9.78 1.80 6.87
C LEU A 76 10.91 0.96 7.46
N LEU A 77 10.76 -0.37 7.51
CA LEU A 77 11.78 -1.28 8.04
C LEU A 77 13.05 -1.24 7.18
N LEU A 78 12.92 -1.32 5.84
CA LEU A 78 14.05 -1.19 4.92
C LEU A 78 14.70 0.20 4.94
N GLY A 79 13.95 1.24 5.26
CA GLY A 79 14.49 2.60 5.43
C GLY A 79 15.15 2.81 6.79
N THR A 80 14.90 1.97 7.80
CA THR A 80 15.40 2.15 9.17
C THR A 80 16.57 1.22 9.49
N PHE A 81 16.43 -0.07 9.20
CA PHE A 81 17.36 -1.08 9.71
C PHE A 81 18.66 -1.18 8.89
N PRO A 82 18.63 -1.24 7.55
CA PRO A 82 19.86 -1.26 6.76
C PRO A 82 20.74 -0.01 6.98
N PRO A 83 20.23 1.24 6.97
CA PRO A 83 21.05 2.41 7.29
C PRO A 83 21.61 2.34 8.71
N ALA A 84 20.80 1.99 9.70
CA ALA A 84 21.27 1.79 11.08
C ALA A 84 22.37 0.72 11.18
N ALA A 85 22.27 -0.38 10.43
CA ALA A 85 23.29 -1.42 10.38
C ALA A 85 24.61 -0.88 9.79
N PHE A 86 24.55 -0.13 8.68
CA PHE A 86 25.73 0.54 8.12
C PHE A 86 26.39 1.50 9.11
N PHE A 87 25.58 2.30 9.80
CA PHE A 87 26.05 3.25 10.80
C PHE A 87 26.66 2.57 12.02
N THR A 88 26.07 1.46 12.45
CA THR A 88 26.61 0.64 13.55
C THR A 88 27.96 0.06 13.17
N LYS A 89 28.08 -0.50 11.96
CA LYS A 89 29.35 -1.00 11.43
C LYS A 89 30.40 0.11 11.34
N PHE A 90 30.03 1.26 10.77
CA PHE A 90 30.90 2.42 10.66
C PHE A 90 31.42 2.89 12.02
N ALA A 91 30.56 2.91 13.06
CA ALA A 91 30.94 3.30 14.41
C ALA A 91 31.92 2.29 15.05
N ILE A 92 31.73 0.98 14.80
CA ILE A 92 32.61 -0.09 15.27
C ILE A 92 33.98 0.03 14.58
N ASP A 93 34.01 0.15 13.26
CA ASP A 93 35.24 0.19 12.46
C ASP A 93 36.07 1.45 12.74
N SER A 94 35.40 2.58 12.92
CA SER A 94 36.07 3.88 13.14
C SER A 94 36.48 4.10 14.59
N ARG A 95 36.17 3.17 15.52
CA ARG A 95 36.45 3.27 16.97
C ARG A 95 36.00 4.60 17.58
N ILE A 96 34.85 5.10 17.15
CA ILE A 96 34.33 6.40 17.57
C ILE A 96 34.10 6.38 19.09
N ALA A 97 34.90 7.14 19.83
CA ALA A 97 34.70 7.31 21.25
C ALA A 97 33.45 8.16 21.49
N LEU A 98 32.52 7.66 22.31
CA LEU A 98 31.20 8.25 22.63
C LEU A 98 31.22 9.71 23.16
N GLY A 99 32.39 10.31 23.39
CA GLY A 99 32.54 11.63 24.00
C GLY A 99 32.61 12.81 23.01
N GLU A 100 33.49 12.76 22.00
CA GLU A 100 33.78 13.94 21.15
C GLU A 100 32.95 13.99 19.86
N GLU A 101 32.43 12.85 19.40
CA GLU A 101 31.75 12.73 18.11
C GLU A 101 30.24 12.50 18.23
N ALA A 102 29.63 12.88 19.36
CA ALA A 102 28.19 12.71 19.61
C ALA A 102 27.31 13.36 18.53
N TRP A 103 27.78 14.43 17.88
CA TRP A 103 27.08 15.11 16.79
C TRP A 103 26.92 14.22 15.54
N ILE A 104 27.86 13.31 15.28
CA ILE A 104 27.79 12.35 14.16
C ILE A 104 26.57 11.45 14.35
N PHE A 105 26.38 10.90 15.56
CA PHE A 105 25.20 10.10 15.87
C PHE A 105 23.89 10.86 15.65
N GLY A 106 23.86 12.16 15.94
CA GLY A 106 22.71 13.04 15.65
C GLY A 106 22.39 13.11 14.15
N ILE A 107 23.40 13.30 13.30
CA ILE A 107 23.22 13.33 11.84
C ILE A 107 22.77 11.95 11.33
N LEU A 108 23.41 10.87 11.78
CA LEU A 108 23.06 9.51 11.38
C LEU A 108 21.61 9.16 11.79
N PHE A 109 21.16 9.62 12.95
CA PHE A 109 19.78 9.48 13.38
C PHE A 109 18.80 10.22 12.47
N ILE A 110 19.11 11.47 12.09
CA ILE A 110 18.27 12.26 11.15
C ILE A 110 18.19 11.58 9.79
N VAL A 111 19.33 11.09 9.28
CA VAL A 111 19.40 10.36 8.01
C VAL A 111 18.54 9.11 8.05
N ASN A 112 18.61 8.36 9.16
CA ASN A 112 17.81 7.17 9.36
C ASN A 112 16.31 7.50 9.42
N LEU A 113 15.94 8.57 10.12
CA LEU A 113 14.54 9.02 10.21
C LEU A 113 13.99 9.40 8.84
N ILE A 114 14.74 10.17 8.04
CA ILE A 114 14.29 10.57 6.71
C ILE A 114 14.22 9.35 5.78
N SER A 115 15.19 8.44 5.84
CA SER A 115 15.16 7.19 5.09
C SER A 115 13.93 6.33 5.45
N ALA A 116 13.58 6.24 6.73
CA ALA A 116 12.40 5.54 7.21
C ALA A 116 11.09 6.19 6.71
N VAL A 117 11.00 7.52 6.79
CA VAL A 117 9.83 8.29 6.33
C VAL A 117 9.66 8.15 4.81
N VAL A 118 10.73 8.36 4.04
CA VAL A 118 10.71 8.20 2.58
C VAL A 118 10.38 6.76 2.22
N GLY A 119 10.96 5.78 2.90
CA GLY A 119 10.64 4.35 2.75
C GLY A 119 9.16 4.06 2.98
N TYR A 120 8.56 4.63 4.03
CA TYR A 120 7.14 4.48 4.34
C TYR A 120 6.22 5.05 3.24
N PHE A 121 6.49 6.29 2.80
CA PHE A 121 5.65 6.94 1.79
C PHE A 121 5.85 6.33 0.39
N SER A 122 7.10 6.09 -0.01
CA SER A 122 7.41 5.45 -1.29
C SER A 122 6.89 4.00 -1.34
N GLY A 123 6.88 3.28 -0.21
CA GLY A 123 6.29 1.95 -0.11
C GLY A 123 4.82 1.89 -0.55
N LYS A 124 4.03 2.95 -0.34
CA LYS A 124 2.65 3.03 -0.84
C LYS A 124 2.58 3.12 -2.37
N LEU A 125 3.53 3.80 -3.00
CA LEU A 125 3.63 3.90 -4.46
C LEU A 125 4.09 2.57 -5.07
N ILE A 126 5.04 1.91 -4.41
CA ILE A 126 5.51 0.59 -4.81
C ILE A 126 4.41 -0.45 -4.66
N ALA A 127 3.58 -0.38 -3.62
CA ALA A 127 2.42 -1.26 -3.48
C ALA A 127 1.51 -1.25 -4.71
N LYS A 128 1.22 -0.05 -5.24
CA LYS A 128 0.42 0.11 -6.46
C LYS A 128 1.12 -0.49 -7.68
N SER A 129 2.42 -0.24 -7.81
CA SER A 129 3.23 -0.78 -8.90
C SER A 129 3.28 -2.31 -8.85
N VAL A 130 3.50 -2.89 -7.68
CA VAL A 130 3.52 -4.34 -7.46
C VAL A 130 2.15 -4.94 -7.75
N ARG A 131 1.05 -4.30 -7.34
CA ARG A 131 -0.31 -4.77 -7.65
C ARG A 131 -0.58 -4.86 -9.15
N GLU A 132 -0.05 -3.93 -9.94
CA GLU A 132 -0.13 -4.02 -11.40
C GLU A 132 0.79 -5.12 -11.96
N VAL A 133 2.00 -5.27 -11.41
CA VAL A 133 2.94 -6.31 -11.83
C VAL A 133 2.44 -7.72 -11.50
N GLU A 134 1.71 -7.91 -10.40
CA GLU A 134 1.14 -9.19 -9.98
C GLU A 134 0.07 -9.73 -10.95
N LYS A 135 -0.55 -8.87 -11.77
CA LYS A 135 -1.51 -9.27 -12.82
C LYS A 135 -0.86 -10.02 -13.97
N TYR A 136 0.46 -9.89 -14.14
CA TYR A 136 1.21 -10.58 -15.18
C TYR A 136 1.60 -12.01 -14.75
N SER A 137 2.16 -12.77 -15.70
CA SER A 137 2.67 -14.12 -15.43
C SER A 137 3.79 -14.08 -14.38
N TRP A 138 3.95 -15.19 -13.64
CA TRP A 138 4.99 -15.35 -12.62
C TRP A 138 6.40 -15.00 -13.11
N TRP A 139 6.72 -15.39 -14.34
CA TRP A 139 8.01 -15.08 -14.97
C TRP A 139 8.20 -13.59 -15.24
N ALA A 140 7.19 -12.92 -15.79
CA ALA A 140 7.24 -11.48 -16.01
C ALA A 140 7.38 -10.72 -14.68
N MET A 141 6.66 -11.16 -13.66
CA MET A 141 6.77 -10.60 -12.31
C MET A 141 8.21 -10.72 -11.76
N PHE A 142 8.83 -11.90 -11.83
CA PHE A 142 10.19 -12.10 -11.33
C PHE A 142 11.23 -11.27 -12.09
N LEU A 143 11.01 -11.00 -13.39
CA LEU A 143 11.88 -10.16 -14.19
C LEU A 143 11.71 -8.67 -13.88
N VAL A 144 10.49 -8.20 -13.63
CA VAL A 144 10.19 -6.76 -13.44
C VAL A 144 10.44 -6.30 -12.00
N LEU A 145 10.14 -7.14 -11.00
CA LEU A 145 10.25 -6.77 -9.59
C LEU A 145 11.64 -6.29 -9.17
N PRO A 146 12.77 -6.87 -9.63
CA PRO A 146 14.10 -6.35 -9.28
C PRO A 146 14.29 -4.90 -9.73
N PHE A 147 13.76 -4.51 -10.90
CA PHE A 147 13.86 -3.12 -11.38
C PHE A 147 13.01 -2.17 -10.55
N VAL A 148 11.80 -2.58 -10.19
CA VAL A 148 10.94 -1.80 -9.28
C VAL A 148 11.62 -1.66 -7.90
N GLY A 149 12.24 -2.73 -7.42
CA GLY A 149 13.00 -2.76 -6.18
C GLY A 149 14.22 -1.85 -6.21
N MET A 150 15.00 -1.89 -7.30
CA MET A 150 16.14 -1.00 -7.50
C MET A 150 15.70 0.46 -7.50
N PHE A 151 14.64 0.79 -8.24
CA PHE A 151 14.09 2.15 -8.27
C PHE A 151 13.64 2.62 -6.89
N TRP A 152 12.93 1.75 -6.15
CA TRP A 152 12.51 2.05 -4.79
C TRP A 152 13.69 2.30 -3.85
N GLY A 153 14.67 1.41 -3.91
CA GLY A 153 15.90 1.50 -3.15
C GLY A 153 16.69 2.76 -3.44
N MET A 154 16.81 3.16 -4.71
CA MET A 154 17.44 4.43 -5.10
C MET A 154 16.75 5.63 -4.48
N MET A 155 15.41 5.67 -4.47
CA MET A 155 14.67 6.79 -3.87
C MET A 155 14.88 6.86 -2.36
N ALA A 156 14.74 5.75 -1.65
CA ALA A 156 14.88 5.71 -0.20
C ALA A 156 16.33 5.99 0.25
N GLY A 157 17.30 5.29 -0.34
CA GLY A 157 18.71 5.44 -0.03
C GLY A 157 19.30 6.77 -0.51
N GLY A 158 18.88 7.25 -1.67
CA GLY A 158 19.29 8.55 -2.22
C GLY A 158 18.78 9.72 -1.38
N ALA A 159 17.54 9.66 -0.88
CA ALA A 159 16.99 10.69 0.00
C ALA A 159 17.73 10.77 1.34
N GLY A 160 18.08 9.61 1.94
CA GLY A 160 18.92 9.56 3.13
C GLY A 160 20.33 10.12 2.88
N GLY A 161 20.97 9.67 1.80
CA GLY A 161 22.33 10.08 1.45
C GLY A 161 22.46 11.57 1.11
N ALA A 162 21.42 12.18 0.53
CA ALA A 162 21.40 13.59 0.16
C ALA A 162 21.56 14.55 1.36
N ILE A 163 21.20 14.09 2.57
CA ILE A 163 21.36 14.87 3.81
C ILE A 163 22.83 15.00 4.20
N ILE A 164 23.63 13.95 3.96
CA ILE A 164 25.04 13.94 4.34
C ILE A 164 25.82 14.80 3.36
N PHE A 165 25.74 14.54 2.04
CA PHE A 165 26.28 15.39 0.94
C PHE A 165 25.77 14.84 -0.42
N ILE A 166 25.98 15.58 -1.53
CA ILE A 166 25.65 15.10 -2.90
C ILE A 166 26.32 13.75 -3.22
N PHE A 167 27.58 13.56 -2.79
CA PHE A 167 28.27 12.27 -2.92
C PHE A 167 27.58 11.16 -2.11
N GLY A 168 27.08 11.48 -0.92
CA GLY A 168 26.30 10.55 -0.10
C GLY A 168 25.02 10.08 -0.80
N ALA A 169 24.34 10.96 -1.54
CA ALA A 169 23.16 10.61 -2.32
C ALA A 169 23.47 9.54 -3.39
N PHE A 170 24.62 9.63 -4.06
CA PHE A 170 25.03 8.66 -5.07
C PHE A 170 25.28 7.27 -4.48
N PHE A 171 26.10 7.19 -3.42
CA PHE A 171 26.36 5.92 -2.74
C PHE A 171 25.10 5.35 -2.08
N GLY A 172 24.30 6.19 -1.43
CA GLY A 172 23.02 5.82 -0.84
C GLY A 172 22.05 5.26 -1.89
N ALA A 173 21.99 5.87 -3.07
CA ALA A 173 21.16 5.38 -4.17
C ALA A 173 21.65 4.02 -4.69
N ILE A 174 22.97 3.82 -4.87
CA ILE A 174 23.52 2.53 -5.34
C ILE A 174 23.27 1.42 -4.32
N LEU A 175 23.62 1.63 -3.05
CA LEU A 175 23.41 0.65 -1.99
C LEU A 175 21.93 0.38 -1.79
N GLY A 176 21.11 1.43 -1.81
CA GLY A 176 19.67 1.32 -1.78
C GLY A 176 19.14 0.48 -2.94
N ALA A 177 19.60 0.71 -4.17
CA ALA A 177 19.20 -0.05 -5.35
C ALA A 177 19.49 -1.54 -5.19
N LEU A 178 20.71 -1.89 -4.75
CA LEU A 178 21.11 -3.28 -4.53
C LEU A 178 20.22 -3.96 -3.49
N VAL A 179 20.01 -3.29 -2.34
CA VAL A 179 19.15 -3.80 -1.27
C VAL A 179 17.72 -3.96 -1.75
N GLY A 180 17.14 -2.93 -2.36
CA GLY A 180 15.75 -2.93 -2.85
C GLY A 180 15.52 -3.94 -3.97
N GLY A 181 16.49 -4.11 -4.87
CA GLY A 181 16.44 -5.05 -5.99
C GLY A 181 16.37 -6.51 -5.55
N ILE A 182 16.88 -6.84 -4.37
CA ILE A 182 16.79 -8.18 -3.77
C ILE A 182 15.59 -8.28 -2.83
N ALA A 183 15.43 -7.28 -1.95
CA ALA A 183 14.40 -7.29 -0.92
C ALA A 183 12.98 -7.34 -1.49
N LEU A 184 12.70 -6.56 -2.53
CA LEU A 184 11.36 -6.46 -3.09
C LEU A 184 10.91 -7.76 -3.76
N PRO A 185 11.65 -8.39 -4.69
CA PRO A 185 11.26 -9.69 -5.26
C PRO A 185 11.04 -10.77 -4.20
N THR A 186 11.97 -10.88 -3.25
CA THR A 186 11.86 -11.86 -2.16
C THR A 186 10.59 -11.62 -1.35
N PHE A 187 10.36 -10.38 -0.92
CA PHE A 187 9.17 -10.03 -0.15
C PHE A 187 7.88 -10.27 -0.93
N THR A 188 7.81 -9.84 -2.19
CA THR A 188 6.62 -9.99 -3.03
C THR A 188 6.26 -11.46 -3.27
N VAL A 189 7.24 -12.34 -3.48
CA VAL A 189 6.99 -13.78 -3.63
C VAL A 189 6.33 -14.35 -2.38
N PHE A 190 6.91 -14.13 -1.20
CA PHE A 190 6.33 -14.62 0.05
C PHE A 190 4.99 -13.95 0.38
N HIS A 191 4.87 -12.65 0.15
CA HIS A 191 3.62 -11.91 0.33
C HIS A 191 2.52 -12.51 -0.54
N ARG A 192 2.79 -12.81 -1.81
CA ARG A 192 1.83 -13.43 -2.73
C ARG A 192 1.40 -14.83 -2.30
N LEU A 193 2.30 -15.60 -1.69
CA LEU A 193 2.00 -16.95 -1.18
C LEU A 193 1.16 -16.93 0.11
N LEU A 194 1.35 -15.91 0.95
CA LEU A 194 0.73 -15.81 2.27
C LEU A 194 -0.55 -14.96 2.29
N LYS A 195 -0.74 -14.06 1.31
CA LYS A 195 -1.92 -13.21 1.24
C LYS A 195 -3.19 -14.00 0.89
N ARG A 196 -4.33 -13.46 1.30
CA ARG A 196 -5.68 -13.89 0.91
C ARG A 196 -6.38 -12.66 0.33
N GLY A 197 -6.60 -12.67 -0.98
CA GLY A 197 -7.00 -11.50 -1.74
C GLY A 197 -5.92 -10.41 -1.70
N ASP A 198 -6.31 -9.20 -1.26
CA ASP A 198 -5.43 -8.04 -1.10
C ASP A 198 -4.92 -7.83 0.34
N VAL A 199 -5.19 -8.79 1.25
CA VAL A 199 -4.81 -8.69 2.67
C VAL A 199 -3.88 -9.80 3.13
N ILE A 200 -3.01 -9.46 4.07
CA ILE A 200 -2.14 -10.40 4.80
C ILE A 200 -2.33 -10.21 6.30
N GLU A 201 -2.32 -11.29 7.06
CA GLU A 201 -2.41 -11.20 8.52
C GLU A 201 -1.09 -10.69 9.12
N LEU A 202 -1.19 -9.78 10.10
CA LEU A 202 -0.03 -9.18 10.77
C LEU A 202 0.98 -10.22 11.30
N GLN A 203 0.48 -11.35 11.82
CA GLN A 203 1.33 -12.43 12.36
C GLN A 203 2.22 -13.10 11.31
N HIS A 204 1.79 -13.11 10.04
CA HIS A 204 2.59 -13.63 8.93
C HIS A 204 3.50 -12.55 8.34
N PHE A 205 3.03 -11.30 8.33
CA PHE A 205 3.79 -10.16 7.83
C PHE A 205 5.05 -9.88 8.65
N LEU A 206 4.95 -9.80 9.99
CA LEU A 206 6.07 -9.37 10.83
C LEU A 206 7.31 -10.27 10.69
N PRO A 207 7.21 -11.62 10.81
CA PRO A 207 8.36 -12.50 10.64
C PRO A 207 8.97 -12.40 9.25
N LEU A 208 8.15 -12.23 8.21
CA LEU A 208 8.63 -12.07 6.84
C LEU A 208 9.42 -10.77 6.67
N ALA A 209 8.85 -9.66 7.12
CA ALA A 209 9.43 -8.34 6.97
C ALA A 209 10.73 -8.21 7.78
N PHE A 210 10.73 -8.67 9.03
CA PHE A 210 11.93 -8.72 9.86
C PHE A 210 12.96 -9.73 9.35
N GLY A 211 12.54 -10.90 8.89
CA GLY A 211 13.45 -11.92 8.37
C GLY A 211 14.27 -11.43 7.19
N ILE A 212 13.62 -10.81 6.19
CA ILE A 212 14.31 -10.24 5.03
C ILE A 212 15.22 -9.08 5.46
N THR A 213 14.69 -8.17 6.29
CA THR A 213 15.43 -6.98 6.72
C THR A 213 16.66 -7.35 7.55
N PHE A 214 16.53 -8.27 8.50
CA PHE A 214 17.64 -8.73 9.34
C PHE A 214 18.64 -9.58 8.57
N ALA A 215 18.22 -10.36 7.58
CA ALA A 215 19.16 -11.05 6.69
C ALA A 215 20.05 -10.04 5.95
N ILE A 216 19.48 -8.96 5.44
CA ILE A 216 20.23 -7.86 4.81
C ILE A 216 21.16 -7.19 5.83
N CYS A 217 20.66 -6.84 7.02
CA CYS A 217 21.48 -6.22 8.06
C CYS A 217 22.64 -7.13 8.49
N SER A 218 22.42 -8.43 8.60
CA SER A 218 23.47 -9.41 8.93
C SER A 218 24.55 -9.45 7.86
N PHE A 219 24.18 -9.32 6.58
CA PHE A 219 25.14 -9.27 5.47
C PHE A 219 25.95 -7.96 5.50
N ILE A 220 25.30 -6.84 5.82
CA ILE A 220 25.98 -5.54 5.97
C ILE A 220 27.00 -5.59 7.11
N ILE A 221 26.60 -6.06 8.29
CA ILE A 221 27.45 -6.10 9.48
C ILE A 221 28.57 -7.14 9.34
N GLY A 222 28.30 -8.29 8.71
CA GLY A 222 29.26 -9.40 8.57
C GLY A 222 30.21 -9.31 7.38
N SER A 223 30.01 -8.37 6.46
CA SER A 223 30.97 -8.07 5.38
C SER A 223 32.16 -7.27 5.86
#